data_AF-A0A944KR81-F1
#
_entry.id   AF-A0A944KR81-F1
#
_cell.length_a   1.000
_cell.length_b   1.000
_cell.length_c   1.000
_cell.angle_alpha   90.00
_cell.angle_beta   90.00
_cell.angle_gamma   90.00
#
_symmetry.space_group_name_H-M   'P 1'
#
loop_
_entity.id
_entity.type
_entity.pdbx_description
1 polymer ?
#
loop_
_entity_poly.entity_id
_entity_poly.type
_entity_poly.pdbx_seq_one_letter_code
_entity_poly.pdbx_strand_id
1 'polypeptide(L)'
;MDDEPLSEWAERRDAKIGRLRAVPIVSDDGPKGWHLNPDAPRAIERWNGHAWEPYAFTTNLAEAKRILHPEAGSAPTPAAGPARQPLAPGTGRHRKP
;
A
#
# COMPACT_ATOMS: atom_id res chain seq x y z
N MET A 1 18.71 -11.70 -23.30
CA MET A 1 17.68 -12.07 -22.32
C MET A 1 18.48 -12.42 -21.09
N ASP A 2 18.71 -11.42 -20.25
CA ASP A 2 19.34 -11.63 -18.96
C ASP A 2 18.19 -11.74 -17.97
N ASP A 3 17.83 -12.97 -17.63
CA ASP A 3 16.83 -13.22 -16.61
C ASP A 3 17.37 -12.75 -15.26
N GLU A 4 16.51 -12.12 -14.47
CA GLU A 4 16.85 -11.67 -13.12
C GLU A 4 17.37 -12.86 -12.29
N PRO A 5 18.52 -12.72 -11.59
CA PRO A 5 19.00 -13.74 -10.68
C PRO A 5 17.94 -14.07 -9.61
N LEU A 6 17.68 -15.36 -9.39
CA LEU A 6 16.67 -15.83 -8.43
C LEU A 6 16.85 -15.23 -7.02
N SER A 7 18.10 -14.98 -6.61
CA SER A 7 18.43 -14.34 -5.34
C SER A 7 17.89 -12.92 -5.24
N GLU A 8 18.08 -12.09 -6.27
CA GLU A 8 17.58 -10.70 -6.30
C GLU A 8 16.05 -10.66 -6.31
N TRP A 9 15.43 -11.59 -7.04
CA TRP A 9 13.98 -11.77 -7.02
C TRP A 9 13.47 -12.12 -5.62
N ALA A 10 14.13 -13.05 -4.94
CA ALA A 10 13.77 -13.51 -3.60
C ALA A 10 13.91 -12.39 -2.56
N GLU A 11 15.05 -11.68 -2.55
CA GLU A 11 15.31 -10.56 -1.63
C GLU A 11 14.24 -9.47 -1.74
N ARG A 12 13.86 -9.07 -2.97
CA ARG A 12 12.83 -8.06 -3.19
C ARG A 12 11.44 -8.51 -2.74
N ARG A 13 11.18 -9.83 -2.74
CA ARG A 13 9.93 -10.39 -2.24
C ARG A 13 9.91 -10.42 -0.73
N ASP A 14 11.03 -10.83 -0.11
CA ASP A 14 11.19 -10.90 1.34
C ASP A 14 11.22 -9.52 1.99
N ALA A 15 11.73 -8.50 1.28
CA ALA A 15 11.69 -7.10 1.72
C ALA A 15 10.27 -6.57 2.00
N LYS A 16 9.23 -7.25 1.51
CA LYS A 16 7.83 -6.89 1.78
C LYS A 16 7.25 -7.59 3.01
N ILE A 17 7.90 -8.62 3.53
CA ILE A 17 7.42 -9.39 4.70
C ILE A 17 7.26 -8.43 5.89
N GLY A 18 6.15 -8.56 6.59
CA GLY A 18 5.78 -7.66 7.69
C GLY A 18 5.04 -6.41 7.27
N ARG A 19 4.92 -6.12 5.97
CA ARG A 19 4.08 -5.00 5.50
C ARG A 19 2.64 -5.18 5.97
N LEU A 20 2.06 -4.10 6.46
CA LEU A 20 0.66 -4.05 6.86
C LEU A 20 -0.21 -3.38 5.79
N ARG A 21 -1.47 -3.79 5.70
CA ARG A 21 -2.52 -3.08 4.96
C ARG A 21 -3.82 -3.11 5.76
N ALA A 22 -4.73 -2.16 5.48
CA ALA A 22 -6.09 -2.17 6.02
C ALA A 22 -7.10 -2.47 4.92
N VAL A 23 -8.07 -3.32 5.20
CA VAL A 23 -9.16 -3.69 4.29
C VAL A 23 -10.50 -3.33 4.96
N PRO A 24 -11.36 -2.51 4.32
CA PRO A 24 -12.69 -2.23 4.85
C PRO A 24 -13.53 -3.51 4.96
N ILE A 25 -14.19 -3.69 6.11
CA ILE A 25 -15.20 -4.73 6.32
C ILE A 25 -16.56 -4.06 6.08
N VAL A 26 -17.05 -4.15 4.86
CA VAL A 26 -18.34 -3.60 4.43
C VAL A 26 -19.21 -4.72 3.89
N SER A 27 -20.47 -4.76 4.33
CA SER A 27 -21.44 -5.80 3.94
C SER A 27 -22.03 -5.60 2.54
N ASP A 28 -21.82 -4.42 1.95
CA ASP A 28 -22.35 -4.05 0.64
C ASP A 28 -21.38 -4.43 -0.48
N ASP A 29 -21.90 -4.76 -1.66
CA ASP A 29 -21.12 -5.07 -2.86
C ASP A 29 -20.68 -3.81 -3.64
N GLY A 30 -20.83 -2.64 -3.02
CA GLY A 30 -20.32 -1.37 -3.51
C GLY A 30 -18.78 -1.30 -3.57
N PRO A 31 -18.23 -0.18 -4.07
CA PRO A 31 -16.80 -0.01 -4.28
C PRO A 31 -15.98 -0.21 -3.00
N LYS A 32 -14.96 -1.09 -3.06
CA LYS A 32 -14.09 -1.45 -1.94
C LYS A 32 -12.72 -0.80 -2.10
N GLY A 33 -12.61 0.45 -1.64
CA GLY A 33 -11.39 1.25 -1.67
C GLY A 33 -10.88 1.55 -0.27
N TRP A 34 -9.56 1.64 -0.08
CA TRP A 34 -8.98 1.90 1.25
C TRP A 34 -9.48 3.22 1.88
N HIS A 35 -9.72 4.27 1.08
CA HIS A 35 -10.20 5.56 1.58
C HIS A 35 -11.73 5.66 1.68
N LEU A 36 -12.46 4.67 1.15
CA LEU A 36 -13.92 4.65 1.17
C LEU A 36 -14.42 4.17 2.53
N ASN A 37 -15.61 4.63 2.93
CA ASN A 37 -16.25 4.30 4.21
C ASN A 37 -15.29 4.51 5.39
N PRO A 38 -14.92 5.77 5.69
CA PRO A 38 -13.91 6.07 6.71
C PRO A 38 -14.32 5.57 8.10
N ASP A 39 -15.60 5.53 8.41
CA ASP A 39 -16.14 5.11 9.71
C ASP A 39 -16.45 3.60 9.79
N ALA A 40 -16.28 2.86 8.69
CA ALA A 40 -16.48 1.42 8.69
C ALA A 40 -15.30 0.67 9.35
N PRO A 41 -15.57 -0.46 10.02
CA PRO A 41 -14.53 -1.30 10.62
C PRO A 41 -13.59 -1.86 9.57
N ARG A 42 -12.36 -2.18 9.98
CA ARG A 42 -11.30 -2.65 9.08
C ARG A 42 -10.54 -3.82 9.66
N ALA A 43 -10.20 -4.78 8.81
CA ALA A 43 -9.19 -5.77 9.11
C ALA A 43 -7.81 -5.18 8.78
N ILE A 44 -6.87 -5.31 9.71
CA ILE A 44 -5.45 -5.13 9.43
C ILE A 44 -4.89 -6.50 9.05
N GLU A 45 -4.21 -6.55 7.91
CA GLU A 45 -3.57 -7.77 7.43
C GLU A 45 -2.07 -7.55 7.28
N ARG A 46 -1.29 -8.59 7.57
CA ARG A 46 0.16 -8.62 7.45
C ARG A 46 0.59 -9.52 6.29
N TRP A 47 1.52 -9.04 5.47
CA TRP A 47 2.14 -9.84 4.43
C TRP A 47 3.18 -10.79 5.04
N ASN A 48 3.00 -12.10 4.86
CA ASN A 48 3.91 -13.13 5.38
C ASN A 48 4.97 -13.62 4.35
N GLY A 49 4.95 -13.09 3.12
CA GLY A 49 5.80 -13.56 2.00
C GLY A 49 5.02 -14.32 0.92
N HIS A 50 3.83 -14.81 1.26
CA HIS A 50 2.96 -15.60 0.40
C HIS A 50 1.52 -15.08 0.34
N ALA A 51 0.94 -14.76 1.49
CA ALA A 51 -0.44 -14.33 1.66
C ALA A 51 -0.55 -13.14 2.64
N TRP A 52 -1.72 -12.51 2.61
CA TRP A 52 -2.12 -11.54 3.62
C TRP A 52 -2.85 -12.28 4.74
N GLU A 53 -2.29 -12.23 5.94
CA GLU A 53 -2.84 -12.90 7.12
C GLU A 53 -3.50 -11.90 8.08
N PRO A 54 -4.58 -12.27 8.78
CA PRO A 54 -5.19 -11.41 9.79
C PRO A 54 -4.18 -11.03 10.88
N TYR A 55 -4.11 -9.73 11.20
CA TYR A 55 -3.20 -9.19 12.20
C TYR A 55 -3.95 -8.47 13.33
N ALA A 56 -4.95 -7.67 13.00
CA ALA A 56 -5.78 -6.94 13.97
C ALA A 56 -7.11 -6.49 13.35
N PHE A 57 -7.99 -5.92 14.16
CA PHE A 57 -9.20 -5.23 13.71
C PHE A 57 -9.24 -3.82 14.28
N THR A 58 -9.80 -2.88 13.50
CA THR A 58 -10.01 -1.50 13.93
C THR A 58 -11.44 -1.07 13.67
N THR A 59 -11.91 -0.11 14.45
CA THR A 59 -13.28 0.42 14.37
C THR A 59 -13.49 1.34 13.17
N ASN A 60 -12.43 2.02 12.70
CA ASN A 60 -12.49 2.97 11.59
C ASN A 60 -11.12 3.15 10.91
N LEU A 61 -11.09 3.98 9.85
CA LEU A 61 -9.89 4.33 9.10
C LEU A 61 -8.85 5.13 9.91
N ALA A 62 -9.29 5.99 10.83
CA ALA A 62 -8.38 6.80 11.64
C ALA A 62 -7.55 5.95 12.61
N GLU A 63 -8.18 4.95 13.23
CA GLU A 63 -7.49 3.94 14.03
C GLU A 63 -6.56 3.07 13.19
N ALA A 64 -7.01 2.60 12.02
CA ALA A 64 -6.16 1.84 11.10
C ALA A 64 -4.89 2.63 10.71
N LYS A 65 -5.01 3.93 10.43
CA LYS A 65 -3.86 4.79 10.09
C LYS A 65 -2.82 4.86 11.21
N ARG A 66 -3.23 4.86 12.48
CA ARG A 66 -2.30 4.88 13.63
C ARG A 66 -1.47 3.59 13.72
N ILE A 67 -2.05 2.45 13.34
CA ILE A 67 -1.34 1.16 13.28
C ILE A 67 -0.41 1.11 12.06
N LEU A 68 -0.88 1.55 10.89
CA LEU A 68 -0.12 1.49 9.64
C LEU A 68 1.05 2.49 9.59
N HIS A 69 0.91 3.62 10.28
CA HIS A 69 1.86 4.74 10.25
C HIS A 69 2.08 5.27 11.68
N PRO A 70 2.76 4.51 12.55
CA PRO A 70 2.96 4.92 13.95
C PRO A 70 3.77 6.22 14.07
N GLU A 71 4.71 6.47 13.14
CA GLU A 71 5.48 7.72 13.08
C GLU A 71 4.67 8.95 12.64
N ALA A 72 3.51 8.79 12.00
CA ALA A 72 2.68 9.91 11.51
C ALA A 72 1.96 10.69 12.62
N GLY A 73 2.04 10.24 13.88
CA GLY A 73 1.60 10.98 15.06
C GLY A 73 2.54 12.13 15.47
N SER A 74 3.79 12.12 14.99
CA SER A 74 4.64 13.32 14.96
C SER A 74 4.26 14.10 13.71
N ALA A 75 3.86 15.38 13.87
CA ALA A 75 3.53 16.24 12.75
C ALA A 75 4.57 16.08 11.62
N PRO A 76 4.16 15.79 10.37
CA PRO A 76 5.13 15.59 9.32
C PRO A 76 5.83 16.93 9.06
N THR A 77 7.14 17.00 9.36
CA THR A 77 7.99 17.84 8.52
C THR A 77 7.79 17.32 7.10
N PRO A 78 7.41 18.15 6.12
CA PRO A 78 7.21 17.67 4.76
C PRO A 78 8.56 17.15 4.27
N ALA A 79 8.74 15.83 4.33
CA ALA A 79 9.84 15.19 3.64
C ALA A 79 9.63 15.51 2.17
N ALA A 80 10.54 16.30 1.60
CA ALA A 80 10.64 16.48 0.17
C ALA A 80 10.84 15.09 -0.43
N GLY A 81 9.75 14.46 -0.86
CA GLY A 81 9.82 13.28 -1.69
C GLY A 81 10.70 13.58 -2.89
N PRO A 82 11.40 12.57 -3.47
CA PRO A 82 12.19 12.80 -4.66
C PRO A 82 11.31 13.50 -5.69
N ALA A 83 11.81 14.62 -6.22
CA ALA A 83 11.10 15.41 -7.21
C ALA A 83 10.51 14.45 -8.26
N ARG A 84 9.20 14.52 -8.48
CA ARG A 84 8.53 13.73 -9.53
C ARG A 84 9.34 13.97 -10.79
N GLN A 85 10.02 12.94 -11.29
CA GLN A 85 10.77 13.07 -12.53
C GLN A 85 9.78 13.59 -13.58
N PRO A 86 10.07 14.70 -14.27
CA PRO A 86 9.18 15.19 -15.31
C PRO A 86 8.97 14.05 -16.31
N LEU A 87 7.72 13.80 -16.71
CA LEU A 87 7.41 12.79 -17.72
C LEU A 87 8.32 13.05 -18.92
N ALA A 88 9.21 12.09 -19.22
CA ALA A 88 10.06 12.19 -20.38
C ALA A 88 9.17 12.40 -21.63
N PRO A 89 9.56 13.26 -22.58
CA PRO A 89 8.84 13.42 -23.82
C PRO A 89 8.95 12.10 -24.61
N GLY A 90 7.94 11.24 -24.46
CA GLY A 90 7.83 9.98 -25.15
C GLY A 90 6.68 10.01 -26.13
N THR A 91 6.97 9.69 -27.40
CA THR A 91 6.00 9.42 -28.47
C THR A 91 5.33 8.05 -28.24
N GLY A 92 4.72 7.86 -27.06
CA GLY A 92 4.08 6.61 -26.70
C GLY A 92 3.02 6.24 -27.72
N ARG A 93 3.07 4.99 -28.21
CA ARG A 93 2.24 4.38 -29.28
C ARG A 93 0.71 4.50 -29.09
N HIS A 94 0.27 4.98 -27.93
CA HIS A 94 -1.13 5.19 -27.54
C HIS A 94 -1.57 6.67 -27.57
N ARG A 95 -0.68 7.61 -27.86
CA ARG A 95 -1.07 8.99 -28.16
C ARG A 95 -1.40 9.06 -29.65
N LYS A 96 -2.68 9.00 -29.99
CA LYS A 96 -3.14 9.40 -31.33
C LYS A 96 -3.00 10.93 -31.47
N PRO A 97 -2.68 11.43 -32.68
CA PRO A 97 -2.54 12.86 -32.95
C PRO A 97 -3.85 13.61 -32.74
#